data_AF-A0A2R3QQF6-F1
#
_entry.id   AF-A0A2R3QQF6-F1
#
_cell.length_a   1.000
_cell.length_b   1.000
_cell.length_c   1.000
_cell.angle_alpha   90.00
_cell.angle_beta   90.00
_cell.angle_gamma   90.00
#
_symmetry.space_group_name_H-M   'P 1'
#
loop_
_entity.id
_entity.type
_entity.pdbx_description
1 polymer ?
#
loop_
_entity_poly.entity_id
_entity_poly.type
_entity_poly.pdbx_seq_one_letter_code
_entity_poly.pdbx_strand_id
1 'polypeptide(L)'
;MQPDPIFVIAAALAVAVILASAATHKLRAPARFASQLEDYQLLPQALVRPVARVLPWVEVALAFALLVPAARQVAAFAAAALLTGYALAIAINLWRGRRDIDCGCAGPQQAQPIRPVLLARNAVLVGLALVASLAPLSRGLGVFDGFVVIAASAVALLIYAAADGLMANSPRLLKLIGR
;
A
#
# COMPACT_ATOMS: atom_id res chain seq x y z
N MET A 1 -26.15 -9.40 1.40
CA MET A 1 -25.67 -9.25 0.01
C MET A 1 -24.24 -9.78 -0.04
N GLN A 2 -24.04 -10.98 -0.57
CA GLN A 2 -22.69 -11.50 -0.80
C GLN A 2 -22.09 -10.70 -1.98
N PRO A 3 -20.89 -10.11 -1.85
CA PRO A 3 -20.27 -9.41 -2.96
C PRO A 3 -19.89 -10.38 -4.07
N ASP A 4 -20.06 -9.96 -5.32
CA ASP A 4 -19.66 -10.78 -6.47
C ASP A 4 -18.16 -11.12 -6.37
N PRO A 5 -17.75 -12.35 -6.73
CA PRO A 5 -16.37 -12.82 -6.58
C PRO A 5 -15.35 -11.95 -7.35
N ILE A 6 -15.81 -11.26 -8.40
CA ILE A 6 -15.00 -10.30 -9.16
C ILE A 6 -14.49 -9.18 -8.26
N PHE A 7 -15.33 -8.63 -7.37
CA PHE A 7 -14.90 -7.55 -6.46
C PHE A 7 -13.84 -8.04 -5.47
N VAL A 8 -14.00 -9.25 -4.93
CA VAL A 8 -13.02 -9.85 -4.01
C VAL A 8 -11.67 -10.04 -4.69
N ILE A 9 -11.67 -10.60 -5.90
CA ILE A 9 -10.43 -10.85 -6.65
C ILE A 9 -9.78 -9.53 -7.09
N ALA A 10 -10.56 -8.58 -7.61
CA ALA A 10 -10.05 -7.27 -8.02
C ALA A 10 -9.44 -6.51 -6.82
N ALA A 11 -10.10 -6.54 -5.66
CA ALA A 11 -9.57 -5.93 -4.44
C ALA A 11 -8.27 -6.61 -3.97
N ALA A 12 -8.23 -7.95 -3.99
CA ALA A 12 -7.03 -8.71 -3.61
C ALA A 12 -5.83 -8.35 -4.50
N LEU A 13 -6.05 -8.26 -5.81
CA LEU A 13 -5.01 -7.86 -6.77
C LEU A 13 -4.55 -6.42 -6.57
N ALA A 14 -5.48 -5.48 -6.42
CA ALA A 14 -5.14 -4.09 -6.21
C ALA A 14 -4.23 -3.93 -4.98
N VAL A 15 -4.60 -4.59 -3.86
CA VAL A 15 -3.77 -4.59 -2.65
C VAL A 15 -2.44 -5.29 -2.87
N ALA A 16 -2.43 -6.48 -3.48
CA ALA A 16 -1.22 -7.25 -3.74
C ALA A 16 -0.21 -6.45 -4.58
N VAL A 17 -0.69 -5.80 -5.63
CA VAL A 17 0.15 -5.06 -6.55
C VAL A 17 0.68 -3.77 -5.92
N ILE A 18 -0.11 -3.10 -5.09
CA ILE A 18 0.36 -1.92 -4.33
C ILE A 18 1.40 -2.32 -3.29
N LEU A 19 1.20 -3.45 -2.58
CA LEU A 19 2.20 -3.99 -1.65
C LEU A 19 3.49 -4.38 -2.37
N ALA A 20 3.39 -5.04 -3.52
CA ALA A 20 4.55 -5.40 -4.35
C ALA A 20 5.30 -4.16 -4.83
N SER A 21 4.58 -3.13 -5.31
CA SER A 21 5.15 -1.85 -5.71
C SER A 21 5.91 -1.18 -4.55
N ALA A 22 5.26 -1.04 -3.39
CA ALA A 22 5.89 -0.48 -2.19
C ALA A 22 7.15 -1.26 -1.77
N ALA A 23 7.08 -2.59 -1.79
CA ALA A 23 8.21 -3.44 -1.45
C ALA A 23 9.39 -3.25 -2.41
N THR A 24 9.13 -3.21 -3.73
CA THR A 24 10.19 -2.98 -4.73
C THR A 24 10.90 -1.65 -4.52
N HIS A 25 10.17 -0.59 -4.15
CA HIS A 25 10.76 0.70 -3.84
C HIS A 25 11.66 0.66 -2.61
N LYS A 26 11.23 -0.03 -1.54
CA LYS A 26 12.01 -0.20 -0.32
C LYS A 26 13.25 -1.07 -0.51
N LEU A 27 13.15 -2.13 -1.33
CA LEU A 27 14.26 -3.00 -1.67
C LEU A 27 15.30 -2.31 -2.57
N ARG A 28 14.89 -1.38 -3.44
CA ARG A 28 15.81 -0.59 -4.28
C ARG A 28 16.61 0.45 -3.50
N ALA A 29 16.07 0.96 -2.39
CA ALA A 29 16.71 2.00 -1.58
C ALA A 29 16.60 1.71 -0.07
N PRO A 30 17.20 0.61 0.42
CA PRO A 30 17.00 0.14 1.80
C PRO A 30 17.57 1.11 2.84
N ALA A 31 18.67 1.80 2.53
CA ALA A 31 19.25 2.81 3.42
C ALA A 31 18.30 4.01 3.62
N ARG A 32 17.62 4.43 2.55
CA ARG A 32 16.62 5.50 2.60
C ARG A 32 15.37 5.06 3.36
N PHE A 33 14.93 3.82 3.17
CA PHE A 33 13.80 3.31 3.94
C PHE A 33 14.12 3.22 5.44
N ALA A 34 15.35 2.83 5.80
CA ALA A 34 15.79 2.83 7.18
C ALA A 34 15.81 4.24 7.80
N SER A 35 16.31 5.25 7.07
CA SER A 35 16.28 6.65 7.56
C SER A 35 14.85 7.17 7.70
N GLN A 36 13.97 6.87 6.73
CA GLN A 36 12.55 7.20 6.82
C GLN A 36 11.93 6.58 8.08
N LEU A 37 12.18 5.29 8.35
CA LEU A 37 11.63 4.62 9.53
C LEU A 37 12.17 5.21 10.86
N GLU A 38 13.41 5.69 10.87
CA GLU A 38 13.99 6.43 11.99
C GLU A 38 13.26 7.76 12.23
N ASP A 39 12.95 8.50 11.17
CA ASP A 39 12.24 9.79 11.23
C ASP A 39 10.83 9.67 11.84
N TYR A 40 10.18 8.51 11.72
CA TYR A 40 8.89 8.27 12.38
C TYR A 40 9.00 8.32 13.92
N GLN A 41 10.17 8.04 14.51
CA GLN A 41 10.41 8.01 15.96
C GLN A 41 9.34 7.19 16.72
N LEU A 42 8.97 6.03 16.17
CA LEU A 42 8.03 5.07 16.77
C LEU A 42 8.71 3.80 17.26
N LEU A 43 9.92 3.53 16.77
CA LEU A 43 10.72 2.35 17.08
C LEU A 43 12.01 2.79 17.78
N PRO A 44 12.54 2.00 18.73
CA PRO A 44 13.87 2.26 19.27
C PRO A 44 14.93 2.02 18.19
N GLN A 45 16.05 2.75 18.25
CA GLN A 45 17.10 2.73 17.22
C GLN A 45 17.61 1.31 16.88
N ALA A 46 17.67 0.41 17.87
CA ALA A 46 18.07 -0.97 17.67
C ALA A 46 17.11 -1.78 16.76
N LEU A 47 15.82 -1.42 16.76
CA LEU A 47 14.77 -2.09 15.97
C LEU A 47 14.58 -1.50 14.58
N VAL A 48 15.07 -0.28 14.31
CA VAL A 48 14.91 0.37 13.00
C VAL A 48 15.50 -0.46 11.87
N ARG A 49 16.77 -0.88 11.99
CA ARG A 49 17.47 -1.67 10.97
C ARG A 49 16.84 -3.05 10.70
N PRO A 50 16.50 -3.88 11.72
CA PRO A 50 15.87 -5.16 11.45
C PRO A 50 14.46 -4.99 10.86
N VAL A 51 13.65 -4.05 11.36
CA VAL A 51 12.32 -3.80 10.79
C VAL A 51 12.43 -3.31 9.35
N ALA A 52 13.33 -2.36 9.06
CA ALA A 52 13.55 -1.86 7.71
C ALA A 52 13.96 -2.96 6.71
N ARG A 53 14.63 -4.02 7.19
CA ARG A 53 15.01 -5.18 6.37
C ARG A 53 13.88 -6.19 6.22
N VAL A 54 13.13 -6.48 7.28
CA VAL A 54 12.09 -7.53 7.29
C VAL A 54 10.80 -7.05 6.62
N LEU A 55 10.42 -5.80 6.83
CA LEU A 55 9.13 -5.27 6.38
C LEU A 55 8.90 -5.37 4.86
N PRO A 56 9.88 -5.07 3.98
CA PRO A 56 9.71 -5.28 2.54
C PRO A 56 9.47 -6.74 2.17
N TRP A 57 10.11 -7.70 2.87
CA TRP A 57 9.87 -9.12 2.63
C TRP A 57 8.47 -9.55 3.07
N VAL A 58 7.96 -8.98 4.18
CA VAL A 58 6.57 -9.19 4.61
C VAL A 58 5.60 -8.66 3.55
N GLU A 59 5.85 -7.48 2.99
CA GLU A 59 5.02 -6.92 1.91
C GLU A 59 5.01 -7.81 0.67
N VAL A 60 6.17 -8.32 0.26
CA VAL A 60 6.28 -9.28 -0.86
C VAL A 60 5.51 -10.57 -0.56
N ALA A 61 5.69 -11.13 0.64
CA ALA A 61 5.02 -12.37 1.03
C ALA A 61 3.49 -12.20 1.04
N LEU A 62 2.98 -11.09 1.56
CA LEU A 62 1.54 -10.78 1.55
C LEU A 62 1.01 -10.55 0.13
N ALA A 63 1.78 -9.87 -0.72
CA ALA A 63 1.41 -9.67 -2.12
C ALA A 63 1.22 -11.01 -2.84
N PHE A 64 2.14 -11.96 -2.68
CA PHE A 64 2.01 -13.30 -3.27
C PHE A 64 0.89 -14.12 -2.61
N ALA A 65 0.78 -14.09 -1.28
CA ALA A 65 -0.23 -14.87 -0.56
C ALA A 65 -1.67 -14.43 -0.88
N LEU A 66 -1.90 -13.15 -1.21
CA LEU A 66 -3.19 -12.64 -1.70
C LEU A 66 -3.61 -13.27 -3.05
N LEU A 67 -2.65 -13.68 -3.87
CA LEU A 67 -2.92 -14.33 -5.16
C LEU A 67 -3.32 -15.80 -4.99
N VAL A 68 -2.84 -16.45 -3.93
CA VAL A 68 -3.12 -17.86 -3.64
C VAL A 68 -4.49 -17.99 -2.98
N PRO A 69 -5.50 -18.62 -3.63
CA PRO A 69 -6.86 -18.67 -3.09
C PRO A 69 -6.94 -19.26 -1.68
N ALA A 70 -6.13 -20.29 -1.38
CA ALA A 70 -6.08 -20.94 -0.07
C ALA A 70 -5.53 -20.05 1.05
N ALA A 71 -4.61 -19.12 0.74
CA ALA A 71 -3.98 -18.23 1.71
C ALA A 71 -4.62 -16.83 1.72
N ARG A 72 -5.43 -16.49 0.71
CA ARG A 72 -5.95 -15.14 0.47
C ARG A 72 -6.64 -14.54 1.68
N GLN A 73 -7.51 -15.29 2.35
CA GLN A 73 -8.28 -14.76 3.49
C GLN A 73 -7.34 -14.32 4.63
N VAL A 74 -6.37 -15.16 4.99
CA VAL A 74 -5.38 -14.85 6.03
C VAL A 74 -4.46 -13.72 5.58
N ALA A 75 -4.00 -13.76 4.33
CA ALA A 75 -3.14 -12.72 3.75
C ALA A 75 -3.84 -11.36 3.69
N ALA A 76 -5.14 -11.33 3.41
CA ALA A 76 -5.95 -10.13 3.36
C ALA A 76 -6.09 -9.47 4.74
N PHE A 77 -6.34 -10.26 5.80
CA PHE A 77 -6.33 -9.73 7.17
C PHE A 77 -4.94 -9.21 7.58
N ALA A 78 -3.88 -9.94 7.25
CA ALA A 78 -2.53 -9.50 7.54
C ALA A 78 -2.13 -8.23 6.76
N ALA A 79 -2.56 -8.10 5.50
CA ALA A 79 -2.39 -6.89 4.70
C ALA A 79 -3.18 -5.71 5.29
N ALA A 80 -4.43 -5.92 5.71
CA ALA A 80 -5.23 -4.90 6.39
C ALA A 80 -4.56 -4.43 7.68
N ALA A 81 -4.03 -5.36 8.49
CA ALA A 81 -3.29 -5.03 9.70
C ALA A 81 -2.02 -4.22 9.41
N LEU A 82 -1.23 -4.62 8.40
CA LEU A 82 -0.03 -3.91 7.99
C LEU A 82 -0.34 -2.48 7.51
N LEU A 83 -1.34 -2.33 6.64
CA LEU A 83 -1.79 -1.03 6.13
C LEU A 83 -2.33 -0.12 7.25
N THR A 84 -3.00 -0.71 8.24
CA THR A 84 -3.47 0.00 9.44
C THR A 84 -2.29 0.45 10.29
N GLY A 85 -1.25 -0.38 10.43
CA GLY A 85 0.01 -0.01 11.08
C GLY A 85 0.67 1.21 10.42
N TYR A 86 0.73 1.24 9.08
CA TYR A 86 1.20 2.43 8.36
C TYR A 86 0.32 3.65 8.58
N ALA A 87 -1.02 3.49 8.51
CA ALA A 87 -1.94 4.58 8.77
C ALA A 87 -1.79 5.15 10.18
N LEU A 88 -1.62 4.29 11.19
CA LEU A 88 -1.42 4.70 12.58
C LEU A 88 -0.08 5.43 12.75
N ALA A 89 0.99 4.92 12.13
CA ALA A 89 2.30 5.56 12.16
C ALA A 89 2.25 6.99 11.57
N ILE A 90 1.54 7.16 10.45
CA ILE A 90 1.29 8.47 9.82
C ILE A 90 0.43 9.36 10.73
N ALA A 91 -0.66 8.83 11.29
CA ALA A 91 -1.58 9.59 12.14
C ALA A 91 -0.90 10.12 13.40
N ILE A 92 -0.08 9.31 14.07
CA ILE A 92 0.70 9.71 15.25
C ILE A 92 1.65 10.86 14.90
N ASN A 93 2.34 10.78 13.76
CA ASN A 93 3.29 11.83 13.34
C ASN A 93 2.58 13.12 12.91
N LEU A 94 1.43 13.01 12.25
CA LEU A 94 0.58 14.16 11.94
C LEU A 94 0.07 14.85 13.21
N TRP A 95 -0.33 14.08 14.23
CA TRP A 95 -0.77 14.60 15.53
C TRP A 95 0.37 15.28 16.29
N ARG A 96 1.60 14.78 16.15
CA ARG A 96 2.83 15.42 16.66
C ARG A 96 3.31 16.63 15.83
N GLY A 97 2.57 17.02 14.78
CA GLY A 97 2.90 18.16 13.90
C GLY A 97 4.04 17.91 12.92
N ARG A 98 4.57 16.68 12.83
CA ARG A 98 5.74 16.35 12.00
C ARG A 98 5.31 15.98 10.59
N ARG A 99 5.19 16.97 9.71
CA ARG A 99 4.66 16.78 8.34
C ARG A 99 5.72 16.51 7.27
N ASP A 100 6.99 16.78 7.57
CA ASP A 100 8.10 16.67 6.60
C ASP A 100 8.69 15.25 6.48
N ILE A 101 8.04 14.26 7.09
CA ILE A 101 8.43 12.86 7.01
C ILE A 101 7.91 12.27 5.70
N ASP A 102 8.73 11.45 5.04
CA ASP A 102 8.33 10.75 3.82
C ASP A 102 7.53 9.47 4.15
N CYS A 103 6.41 9.26 3.47
CA CYS A 103 5.57 8.08 3.64
C CYS A 103 6.30 6.77 3.30
N GLY A 104 7.27 6.81 2.38
CA GLY A 104 8.05 5.62 1.96
C GLY A 104 7.26 4.57 1.17
N CYS A 105 5.96 4.76 0.97
CA CYS A 105 5.11 3.97 0.08
C CYS A 105 5.19 4.44 -1.39
N ALA A 106 5.68 5.66 -1.61
CA ALA A 106 5.99 6.24 -2.92
C ALA A 106 7.46 5.96 -3.27
N GLY A 107 7.76 5.82 -4.57
CA GLY A 107 9.10 5.45 -5.03
C GLY A 107 10.22 6.42 -4.59
N PRO A 108 11.49 6.00 -4.62
CA PRO A 108 12.63 6.77 -4.06
C PRO A 108 12.85 8.14 -4.72
N GLN A 109 12.29 8.43 -5.89
CA GLN A 109 12.36 9.76 -6.51
C GLN A 109 11.21 10.70 -6.10
N GLN A 110 10.21 10.21 -5.37
CA GLN A 110 9.01 10.96 -4.99
C GLN A 110 8.97 11.14 -3.47
N ALA A 111 9.72 12.12 -2.96
CA ALA A 111 9.64 12.48 -1.54
C ALA A 111 8.24 13.05 -1.27
N GLN A 112 7.39 12.28 -0.60
CA GLN A 112 6.01 12.65 -0.36
C GLN A 112 5.82 12.95 1.14
N PRO A 113 5.79 14.23 1.54
CA PRO A 113 5.58 14.59 2.94
C PRO A 113 4.25 14.03 3.43
N ILE A 114 4.20 13.60 4.69
CA ILE A 114 2.97 13.03 5.23
C ILE A 114 1.85 14.09 5.27
N ARG A 115 0.71 13.75 4.67
CA ARG A 115 -0.48 14.59 4.59
C ARG A 115 -1.71 13.79 4.99
N PRO A 116 -2.78 14.42 5.49
CA PRO A 116 -4.03 13.73 5.85
C PRO A 116 -4.64 12.91 4.71
N VAL A 117 -4.41 13.30 3.45
CA VAL A 117 -4.82 12.52 2.26
C VAL A 117 -4.25 11.09 2.26
N LEU A 118 -3.06 10.87 2.83
CA LEU A 118 -2.48 9.52 2.95
C LEU A 118 -3.28 8.63 3.91
N LEU A 119 -3.92 9.20 4.93
CA LEU A 119 -4.81 8.44 5.81
C LEU A 119 -6.04 7.97 5.04
N ALA A 120 -6.64 8.84 4.22
CA ALA A 120 -7.75 8.47 3.35
C ALA A 120 -7.34 7.36 2.36
N ARG A 121 -6.17 7.49 1.73
CA ARG A 121 -5.61 6.47 0.85
C ARG A 121 -5.44 5.13 1.57
N ASN A 122 -4.78 5.11 2.73
CA ASN A 122 -4.59 3.86 3.49
C ASN A 122 -5.92 3.28 3.97
N ALA A 123 -6.89 4.10 4.36
CA ALA A 123 -8.23 3.64 4.75
C ALA A 123 -8.94 2.94 3.58
N VAL A 124 -8.83 3.47 2.35
CA VAL A 124 -9.36 2.80 1.14
C VAL A 124 -8.66 1.46 0.91
N LEU A 125 -7.33 1.39 1.05
CA LEU A 125 -6.59 0.13 0.88
C LEU A 125 -6.93 -0.91 1.95
N VAL A 126 -7.15 -0.49 3.19
CA VAL A 126 -7.66 -1.35 4.27
C VAL A 126 -9.06 -1.86 3.91
N GLY A 127 -9.95 -1.00 3.42
CA GLY A 127 -11.27 -1.41 2.94
C GLY A 127 -11.20 -2.46 1.83
N LEU A 128 -10.33 -2.27 0.84
CA LEU A 128 -10.10 -3.25 -0.23
C LEU A 128 -9.53 -4.56 0.32
N ALA A 129 -8.60 -4.51 1.27
CA ALA A 129 -8.06 -5.71 1.92
C ALA A 129 -9.15 -6.46 2.70
N LEU A 130 -10.08 -5.76 3.36
CA LEU A 130 -11.21 -6.40 4.04
C LEU A 130 -12.22 -6.99 3.05
N VAL A 131 -12.45 -6.36 1.89
CA VAL A 131 -13.26 -6.96 0.82
C VAL A 131 -12.59 -8.22 0.27
N ALA A 132 -11.26 -8.21 0.13
CA ALA A 132 -10.47 -9.35 -0.32
C ALA A 132 -10.48 -10.55 0.65
N SER A 133 -10.81 -10.33 1.93
CA SER A 133 -10.89 -11.40 2.93
C SER A 133 -12.22 -12.17 2.89
N LEU A 134 -13.20 -11.68 2.13
CA LEU A 134 -14.49 -12.34 1.97
C LEU A 134 -14.32 -13.61 1.12
N ALA A 135 -14.83 -14.74 1.60
CA ALA A 135 -14.70 -16.03 0.93
C ALA A 135 -15.43 -16.02 -0.43
N PRO A 136 -14.73 -16.21 -1.57
CA PRO A 136 -15.40 -16.36 -2.85
C PRO A 136 -16.14 -17.69 -2.89
N LEU A 137 -17.43 -17.68 -3.25
CA LEU A 137 -18.15 -18.89 -3.64
C LEU A 137 -17.43 -19.53 -4.84
N SER A 138 -17.19 -20.83 -4.74
CA SER A 138 -16.48 -21.65 -5.73
C SER A 138 -17.14 -21.58 -7.10
N ARG A 139 -16.73 -20.62 -7.92
CA ARG A 139 -17.02 -20.58 -9.36
C ARG A 139 -15.69 -20.81 -10.08
N GLY A 140 -15.67 -21.78 -11.00
CA GLY A 140 -14.47 -22.07 -11.78
C GLY A 140 -14.01 -20.83 -12.54
N LEU A 141 -12.75 -20.43 -12.35
CA LEU A 141 -12.18 -19.29 -13.07
C LEU A 141 -12.12 -19.63 -14.57
N GLY A 142 -12.87 -18.89 -15.37
CA GLY A 142 -12.73 -18.92 -16.83
C GLY A 142 -11.51 -18.10 -17.28
N VAL A 143 -11.07 -18.32 -18.52
CA VAL A 143 -10.00 -17.51 -19.15
C VAL A 143 -10.38 -16.02 -19.22
N PHE A 144 -11.67 -15.73 -19.40
CA PHE A 144 -12.22 -14.37 -19.40
C PHE A 144 -12.07 -13.68 -18.04
N ASP A 145 -12.26 -14.41 -16.93
CA ASP A 145 -12.04 -13.87 -15.59
C ASP A 145 -10.57 -13.47 -15.41
N GLY A 146 -9.64 -14.28 -15.91
CA GLY A 146 -8.21 -13.98 -15.91
C GLY A 146 -7.87 -12.69 -16.65
N PHE A 147 -8.46 -12.45 -17.81
CA PHE A 147 -8.27 -11.20 -18.57
C PHE A 147 -8.79 -9.98 -17.79
N VAL A 148 -10.01 -10.04 -17.27
CA VAL A 148 -10.63 -8.95 -16.49
C VAL A 148 -9.80 -8.64 -15.24
N VAL A 149 -9.30 -9.68 -14.57
CA VAL A 149 -8.39 -9.62 -13.41
C VAL A 149 -7.10 -8.88 -13.75
N ILE A 150 -6.43 -9.24 -14.84
CA ILE A 150 -5.18 -8.58 -15.26
C ILE A 150 -5.44 -7.11 -15.65
N ALA A 151 -6.49 -6.86 -16.44
CA ALA A 151 -6.85 -5.52 -16.88
C ALA A 151 -7.20 -4.61 -15.68
N ALA A 152 -8.00 -5.09 -14.73
CA ALA A 152 -8.35 -4.36 -13.52
C ALA A 152 -7.12 -4.06 -12.65
N SER A 153 -6.17 -5.00 -12.56
CA SER A 153 -4.91 -4.81 -11.83
C SER A 153 -4.05 -3.73 -12.48
N ALA A 154 -3.92 -3.75 -13.81
CA ALA A 154 -3.17 -2.74 -14.56
C ALA A 154 -3.79 -1.35 -14.41
N VAL A 155 -5.13 -1.25 -14.48
CA VAL A 155 -5.84 0.01 -14.25
C VAL A 155 -5.64 0.50 -12.82
N ALA A 156 -5.76 -0.37 -11.82
CA ALA A 156 -5.52 -0.01 -10.42
C ALA A 156 -4.08 0.51 -10.20
N LEU A 157 -3.09 -0.12 -10.82
CA LEU A 157 -1.70 0.35 -10.83
C LEU A 157 -1.54 1.73 -11.44
N LEU A 158 -2.13 1.95 -12.62
CA LEU A 158 -2.03 3.22 -13.31
C LEU A 158 -2.71 4.33 -12.51
N ILE A 159 -3.87 4.07 -11.93
CA ILE A 159 -4.56 5.01 -11.04
C ILE A 159 -3.71 5.30 -9.82
N TYR A 160 -3.13 4.27 -9.19
CA TYR A 160 -2.26 4.42 -8.04
C TYR A 160 -1.02 5.27 -8.37
N ALA A 161 -0.33 4.95 -9.47
CA ALA A 161 0.86 5.68 -9.91
C ALA A 161 0.53 7.13 -10.30
N ALA A 162 -0.61 7.36 -10.95
CA ALA A 162 -1.08 8.69 -11.30
C ALA A 162 -1.44 9.50 -10.04
N ALA A 163 -2.13 8.89 -9.08
CA ALA A 163 -2.47 9.53 -7.81
C ALA A 163 -1.19 9.88 -7.02
N ASP A 164 -0.22 8.96 -6.96
CA ASP A 164 1.07 9.16 -6.30
C ASP A 164 1.84 10.32 -6.94
N GLY A 165 1.96 10.29 -8.28
CA GLY A 165 2.60 11.36 -9.05
C GLY A 165 1.92 12.72 -8.89
N LEU A 166 0.58 12.75 -8.87
CA LEU A 166 -0.18 13.98 -8.63
C LEU A 166 0.07 14.53 -7.22
N MET A 167 0.06 13.66 -6.20
CA MET A 167 0.29 14.09 -4.83
C MET A 167 1.73 14.58 -4.63
N ALA A 168 2.72 13.90 -5.23
CA ALA A 168 4.13 14.31 -5.20
C ALA A 168 4.38 15.66 -5.91
N ASN A 169 3.69 15.90 -7.04
CA ASN A 169 3.81 17.16 -7.78
C ASN A 169 2.86 18.27 -7.31
N SER A 170 1.88 17.98 -6.44
CA SER A 170 0.90 18.96 -5.96
C SER A 170 1.53 20.25 -5.40
N PRO A 171 2.65 20.24 -4.64
CA PRO A 171 3.26 21.47 -4.15
C PRO A 171 3.91 22.31 -5.26
N ARG A 172 4.41 21.66 -6.32
CA ARG A 172 4.99 22.34 -7.49
C ARG A 172 3.90 22.96 -8.36
N LEU A 173 2.78 22.25 -8.54
CA LEU A 173 1.60 22.75 -9.24
C LEU A 173 1.02 24.00 -8.56
N LEU A 174 0.90 24.00 -7.23
CA LEU A 174 0.39 25.17 -6.50
C LEU A 174 1.28 26.41 -6.70
N LYS A 175 2.61 26.24 -6.65
CA LYS A 175 3.56 27.33 -6.95
C LYS A 175 3.41 27.91 -8.35
N LEU A 176 3.10 27.09 -9.37
CA LEU A 176 2.86 27.55 -10.74
C LEU A 176 1.54 28.33 -10.88
N ILE A 177 0.55 28.03 -10.04
CA ILE A 177 -0.77 28.68 -10.03
C ILE A 177 -0.76 29.94 -9.12
N GLY A 178 0.40 30.30 -8.55
CA GLY A 178 0.56 31.48 -7.70
C GLY A 178 -0.09 31.36 -6.31
N ARG A 179 -0.26 30.13 -5.81
CA ARG A 179 -0.75 29.83 -4.46
C ARG A 179 0.31 29.17 -3.58
#